data_AF-A0AAN6P8Z9-F1
#
_entry.id   AF-A0AAN6P8Z9-F1
#
_cell.length_a   1.000
_cell.length_b   1.000
_cell.length_c   1.000
_cell.angle_alpha   90.00
_cell.angle_beta   90.00
_cell.angle_gamma   90.00
#
_symmetry.space_group_name_H-M   'P 1'
#
loop_
_entity.id
_entity.type
_entity.pdbx_description
1 polymer ?
#
loop_
_entity_poly.entity_id
_entity_poly.type
_entity_poly.pdbx_seq_one_letter_code
_entity_poly.pdbx_strand_id
1 'polypeptide(L)'
;MLLCTRGHFIRSLEKTLAGLEGAGTVDERKAEGEAMTERVRLYATDETAKAPGAEVWFWGVESGFRRLFEGVRPRPGQRVVYVDGGFDLFSSGHIQFLRLVTEAEEELARKEGWYEEQAVNERRGKGADYGPVFVVAGVHDDGVINKWKGVNYPIMNIFERGLCVLQCRYVNAVVFGAPFTPTKSYLTSLPWGTPDAVYHGPTSFMPFTDDVYTEPKQMGIYREIGHHEFEDVNAGTIVQRIMKSRDLYEARQKAKGMKADLEAAHRQRELLEEEQRRKEAEL
;
A
#
# COMPACT_ATOMS: atom_id res chain seq x y z
N MET A 1 -17.71 14.87 1.10
CA MET A 1 -17.64 13.59 0.36
C MET A 1 -16.29 13.53 -0.36
N LEU A 2 -15.32 12.75 0.13
CA LEU A 2 -14.26 12.23 -0.76
C LEU A 2 -15.03 11.47 -1.84
N LEU A 3 -14.99 11.98 -3.06
CA LEU A 3 -15.91 11.65 -4.16
C LEU A 3 -16.07 10.14 -4.30
N CYS A 4 -17.32 9.67 -4.33
CA CYS A 4 -17.66 8.26 -4.50
C CYS A 4 -17.46 7.75 -5.93
N THR A 5 -16.36 8.18 -6.56
CA THR A 5 -16.03 7.82 -7.93
C THR A 5 -14.88 6.83 -7.93
N ARG A 6 -15.10 5.67 -8.53
CA ARG A 6 -14.09 4.61 -8.72
C ARG A 6 -13.29 4.81 -10.01
N GLY A 7 -13.13 6.07 -10.42
CA GLY A 7 -12.53 6.44 -11.71
C GLY A 7 -11.02 6.26 -11.74
N HIS A 8 -10.36 6.21 -10.57
CA HIS A 8 -8.91 6.03 -10.46
C HIS A 8 -8.48 4.56 -10.42
N PHE A 9 -9.41 3.62 -10.30
CA PHE A 9 -9.09 2.20 -10.25
C PHE A 9 -8.51 1.73 -11.58
N ILE A 10 -7.50 0.88 -11.47
CA ILE A 10 -6.89 0.21 -12.60
C ILE A 10 -7.42 -1.23 -12.61
N ARG A 11 -8.04 -1.66 -13.72
CA ARG A 11 -8.60 -3.03 -13.82
C ARG A 11 -7.49 -4.03 -14.08
N SER A 12 -6.54 -3.68 -14.93
CA SER A 12 -5.35 -4.47 -15.19
C SER A 12 -4.15 -3.55 -15.33
N LEU A 13 -3.29 -3.53 -14.30
CA LEU A 13 -2.08 -2.72 -14.32
C LEU A 13 -1.21 -3.06 -15.52
N GLU A 14 -1.09 -4.34 -15.81
CA GLU A 14 -0.34 -4.79 -16.98
C GLU A 14 -0.88 -4.23 -18.30
N LYS A 15 -2.21 -4.26 -18.53
CA LYS A 15 -2.79 -3.67 -19.73
C LYS A 15 -2.61 -2.15 -19.76
N THR A 16 -2.65 -1.49 -18.61
CA THR A 16 -2.35 -0.06 -18.49
C THR A 16 -0.89 0.23 -18.86
N LEU A 17 0.07 -0.53 -18.34
CA LEU A 17 1.48 -0.38 -18.69
C LEU A 17 1.75 -0.64 -20.18
N ALA A 18 0.99 -1.55 -20.80
CA ALA A 18 1.06 -1.82 -22.24
C ALA A 18 0.31 -0.80 -23.12
N GLY A 19 -0.32 0.23 -22.54
CA GLY A 19 -1.13 1.22 -23.26
C GLY A 19 -2.44 0.67 -23.85
N LEU A 20 -2.90 -0.50 -23.40
CA LEU A 20 -4.11 -1.17 -23.86
C LEU A 20 -5.35 -0.76 -23.05
N GLU A 21 -5.16 -0.25 -21.83
CA GLU A 21 -6.20 0.21 -20.91
C GLU A 21 -5.89 1.64 -20.42
N GLY A 22 -6.91 2.46 -20.24
CA GLY A 22 -6.77 3.85 -19.76
C GLY A 22 -7.69 4.82 -20.50
N ALA A 23 -7.65 6.10 -20.11
CA ALA A 23 -8.33 7.18 -20.83
C ALA A 23 -7.45 7.77 -21.93
N GLY A 24 -8.05 8.45 -22.91
CA GLY A 24 -7.34 9.10 -24.00
C GLY A 24 -7.19 8.25 -25.26
N THR A 25 -6.45 8.79 -26.22
CA THR A 25 -6.09 8.16 -27.49
C THR A 25 -5.14 6.97 -27.30
N VAL A 26 -4.89 6.20 -28.36
CA VAL A 26 -3.93 5.09 -28.30
C VAL A 26 -2.52 5.58 -27.98
N ASP A 27 -2.10 6.70 -28.57
CA ASP A 27 -0.75 7.24 -28.38
C ASP A 27 -0.56 7.82 -26.98
N GLU A 28 -1.57 8.52 -26.45
CA GLU A 28 -1.57 9.01 -25.06
C GLU A 28 -1.47 7.84 -24.06
N ARG A 29 -2.23 6.76 -24.28
CA ARG A 29 -2.18 5.58 -23.40
C ARG A 29 -0.84 4.87 -23.44
N LYS A 30 -0.22 4.76 -24.61
CA LYS A 30 1.14 4.19 -24.73
C LYS A 30 2.17 5.05 -24.01
N ALA A 31 2.15 6.36 -24.21
CA ALA A 31 3.07 7.28 -23.55
C ALA A 31 2.91 7.24 -22.01
N GLU A 32 1.66 7.19 -21.51
CA GLU A 32 1.38 7.04 -20.08
C GLU A 32 1.86 5.68 -19.55
N GLY A 33 1.58 4.59 -20.27
CA GLY A 33 2.01 3.24 -19.90
C GLY A 33 3.54 3.11 -19.83
N GLU A 34 4.27 3.71 -20.77
CA GLU A 34 5.74 3.81 -20.77
C GLU A 34 6.24 4.61 -19.56
N ALA A 35 5.64 5.77 -19.28
CA ALA A 35 5.99 6.61 -18.14
C ALA A 35 5.73 5.91 -16.79
N MET A 36 4.62 5.19 -16.68
CA MET A 36 4.30 4.37 -15.50
C MET A 36 5.30 3.23 -15.34
N THR A 37 5.63 2.53 -16.43
CA THR A 37 6.61 1.43 -16.43
C THR A 37 7.98 1.92 -15.96
N GLU A 38 8.44 3.07 -16.47
CA GLU A 38 9.69 3.68 -16.03
C GLU A 38 9.64 4.08 -14.54
N ARG A 39 8.49 4.55 -14.04
CA ARG A 39 8.33 4.85 -12.61
C ARG A 39 8.44 3.59 -11.74
N VAL A 40 7.84 2.47 -12.15
CA VAL A 40 8.02 1.18 -11.46
C VAL A 40 9.49 0.77 -11.48
N ARG A 41 10.18 0.91 -12.62
CA ARG A 41 11.62 0.60 -12.74
C ARG A 41 12.45 1.40 -11.75
N LEU A 42 12.22 2.71 -11.67
CA LEU A 42 12.93 3.61 -10.75
C LEU A 42 12.67 3.24 -9.29
N TYR A 43 11.43 2.90 -8.94
CA TYR A 43 11.08 2.51 -7.56
C TYR A 43 11.60 1.12 -7.18
N ALA A 44 11.87 0.27 -8.16
CA ALA A 44 12.47 -1.05 -7.98
C ALA A 44 14.01 -1.01 -7.91
N THR A 45 14.64 0.17 -7.96
CA THR A 45 16.09 0.29 -7.79
C THR A 45 16.52 0.20 -6.32
N ASP A 46 17.81 -0.02 -6.09
CA ASP A 46 18.42 0.00 -4.77
C ASP A 46 18.44 1.43 -4.16
N GLU A 47 18.94 1.54 -2.94
CA GLU A 47 19.11 2.81 -2.22
C GLU A 47 19.99 3.84 -2.95
N THR A 48 20.81 3.42 -3.92
CA THR A 48 21.63 4.31 -4.75
C THR A 48 20.89 4.81 -5.99
N ALA A 49 19.71 4.28 -6.27
CA ALA A 49 18.91 4.49 -7.47
C ALA A 49 19.64 4.12 -8.78
N LYS A 50 20.68 3.28 -8.71
CA LYS A 50 21.54 2.95 -9.85
C LYS A 50 21.58 1.45 -10.17
N ALA A 51 21.40 0.60 -9.17
CA ALA A 51 21.39 -0.84 -9.34
C ALA A 51 19.98 -1.41 -9.13
N PRO A 52 19.69 -2.62 -9.65
CA PRO A 52 18.45 -3.32 -9.34
C PRO A 52 18.30 -3.55 -7.84
N GLY A 53 17.14 -3.22 -7.28
CA GLY A 53 16.75 -3.45 -5.90
C GLY A 53 15.72 -4.59 -5.84
N ALA A 54 14.45 -4.24 -5.71
CA ALA A 54 13.37 -5.21 -5.59
C ALA A 54 13.03 -5.88 -6.94
N GLU A 55 12.78 -7.19 -6.94
CA GLU A 55 12.29 -7.90 -8.14
C GLU A 55 10.79 -7.63 -8.32
N VAL A 56 10.34 -7.42 -9.56
CA VAL A 56 8.94 -7.04 -9.84
C VAL A 56 8.28 -8.06 -10.75
N TRP A 57 7.14 -8.58 -10.29
CA TRP A 57 6.36 -9.60 -10.98
C TRP A 57 4.90 -9.21 -11.12
N PHE A 58 4.26 -9.71 -12.16
CA PHE A 58 2.82 -9.83 -12.26
C PHE A 58 2.40 -11.27 -12.02
N TRP A 59 1.24 -11.45 -11.39
CA TRP A 59 0.53 -12.72 -11.39
C TRP A 59 -0.86 -12.54 -12.01
N GLY A 60 -1.28 -13.50 -12.82
CA GLY A 60 -2.63 -13.57 -13.36
C GLY A 60 -3.12 -15.01 -13.39
N VAL A 61 -4.43 -15.20 -13.19
CA VAL A 61 -5.06 -16.53 -13.09
C VAL A 61 -4.74 -17.42 -14.30
N GLU A 62 -4.76 -16.85 -15.51
CA GLU A 62 -4.46 -17.58 -16.75
C GLU A 62 -2.98 -17.52 -17.13
N SER A 63 -2.31 -16.40 -16.85
CA SER A 63 -0.94 -16.16 -17.33
C SER A 63 0.15 -16.67 -16.39
N GLY A 64 -0.19 -17.04 -15.16
CA GLY A 64 0.77 -17.32 -14.10
C GLY A 64 1.68 -16.12 -13.78
N PHE A 65 2.87 -16.41 -13.26
CA PHE A 65 3.87 -15.41 -12.91
C PHE A 65 4.66 -14.93 -14.13
N ARG A 66 4.75 -13.62 -14.31
CA ARG A 66 5.58 -12.99 -15.35
C ARG A 66 6.40 -11.86 -14.77
N ARG A 67 7.71 -11.90 -15.05
CA ARG A 67 8.64 -10.92 -14.52
C ARG A 67 8.57 -9.63 -15.32
N LEU A 68 8.42 -8.50 -14.64
CA LEU A 68 8.50 -7.17 -15.24
C LEU A 68 9.92 -6.63 -15.16
N PHE A 69 10.53 -6.66 -13.98
CA PHE A 69 11.92 -6.21 -13.76
C PHE A 69 12.73 -7.24 -12.99
N GLU A 70 14.00 -7.38 -13.36
CA GLU A 70 14.96 -8.12 -12.56
C GLU A 70 15.32 -7.33 -11.30
N GLY A 71 15.61 -8.04 -10.22
CA GLY A 71 16.05 -7.48 -8.95
C GLY A 71 17.04 -8.40 -8.24
N VAL A 72 17.36 -8.07 -7.00
CA VAL A 72 18.13 -8.96 -6.13
C VAL A 72 17.32 -10.23 -5.90
N ARG A 73 17.94 -11.39 -6.16
CA ARG A 73 17.32 -12.70 -5.92
C ARG A 73 17.69 -13.28 -4.56
N PRO A 74 16.89 -14.19 -4.01
CA PRO A 74 17.23 -14.90 -2.77
C PRO A 74 18.61 -15.55 -2.90
N ARG A 75 19.45 -15.34 -1.89
CA ARG A 75 20.79 -15.91 -1.83
C ARG A 75 20.76 -17.30 -1.17
N PRO A 76 21.79 -18.14 -1.35
CA PRO A 76 21.81 -19.48 -0.79
C PRO A 76 21.57 -19.50 0.73
N GLY A 77 20.60 -20.29 1.18
CA GLY A 77 20.22 -20.40 2.60
C GLY A 77 19.33 -19.27 3.13
N GLN A 78 19.10 -18.20 2.36
CA GLN A 78 18.16 -17.16 2.73
C GLN A 78 16.73 -17.72 2.65
N ARG A 79 15.96 -17.51 3.71
CA ARG A 79 14.56 -17.94 3.81
C ARG A 79 13.68 -16.99 3.02
N VAL A 80 12.81 -17.54 2.17
CA VAL A 80 11.86 -16.78 1.36
C VAL A 80 10.53 -16.74 2.09
N VAL A 81 10.08 -15.55 2.47
CA VAL A 81 8.80 -15.38 3.16
C VAL A 81 7.84 -14.56 2.33
N TYR A 82 6.55 -14.89 2.43
CA TYR A 82 5.48 -14.24 1.69
C TYR A 82 4.57 -13.46 2.62
N VAL A 83 4.21 -12.25 2.21
CA VAL A 83 3.17 -11.42 2.81
C VAL A 83 2.26 -10.93 1.69
N ASP A 84 0.99 -10.70 1.98
CA ASP A 84 0.07 -10.11 1.02
C ASP A 84 -0.84 -9.07 1.67
N GLY A 85 -1.46 -8.25 0.82
CA GLY A 85 -2.44 -7.30 1.30
C GLY A 85 -2.86 -6.25 0.29
N GLY A 86 -3.75 -5.39 0.77
CA GLY A 86 -4.18 -4.20 0.03
C GLY A 86 -3.11 -3.12 0.01
N PHE A 87 -2.37 -2.90 1.09
CA PHE A 87 -1.36 -1.82 1.18
C PHE A 87 -1.88 -0.42 0.82
N ASP A 88 -3.18 -0.19 1.03
CA ASP A 88 -3.83 1.08 0.74
C ASP A 88 -3.44 2.14 1.78
N LEU A 89 -3.19 3.38 1.32
CA LEU A 89 -2.59 4.45 2.13
C LEU A 89 -1.44 3.93 2.99
N PHE A 90 -0.42 3.34 2.33
CA PHE A 90 0.72 2.70 2.96
C PHE A 90 1.29 3.56 4.10
N SER A 91 1.45 2.97 5.28
CA SER A 91 1.51 3.68 6.57
C SER A 91 2.50 3.03 7.54
N SER A 92 2.72 3.67 8.69
CA SER A 92 3.54 3.12 9.77
C SER A 92 3.04 1.76 10.26
N GLY A 93 1.73 1.47 10.17
CA GLY A 93 1.20 0.14 10.48
C GLY A 93 1.76 -0.94 9.57
N HIS A 94 1.74 -0.71 8.25
CA HIS A 94 2.32 -1.64 7.27
C HIS A 94 3.84 -1.78 7.43
N ILE A 95 4.54 -0.67 7.67
CA ILE A 95 6.00 -0.66 7.87
C ILE A 95 6.38 -1.44 9.13
N GLN A 96 5.65 -1.26 10.23
CA GLN A 96 5.90 -1.97 11.48
C GLN A 96 5.62 -3.47 11.33
N PHE A 97 4.53 -3.84 10.64
CA PHE A 97 4.26 -5.24 10.33
C PHE A 97 5.42 -5.88 9.54
N LEU A 98 5.86 -5.27 8.44
CA LEU A 98 6.95 -5.79 7.61
C LEU A 98 8.27 -5.89 8.38
N ARG A 99 8.56 -4.89 9.24
CA ARG A 99 9.70 -4.93 10.15
C ARG A 99 9.64 -6.13 11.09
N LEU A 100 8.49 -6.38 11.72
CA LEU A 100 8.30 -7.50 12.65
C LEU A 100 8.41 -8.86 11.97
N VAL A 101 7.99 -8.97 10.70
CA VAL A 101 8.25 -10.16 9.87
C VAL A 101 9.74 -10.39 9.71
N THR A 102 10.50 -9.36 9.35
CA THR A 102 11.97 -9.44 9.24
C THR A 102 12.59 -9.83 10.57
N GLU A 103 12.22 -9.19 11.69
CA GLU A 103 12.75 -9.48 13.02
C GLU A 103 12.44 -10.91 13.49
N ALA A 104 11.25 -11.44 13.20
CA ALA A 104 10.87 -12.81 13.54
C ALA A 104 11.74 -13.85 12.82
N GLU A 105 12.00 -13.65 11.53
CA GLU A 105 12.88 -14.52 10.74
C GLU A 105 14.37 -14.34 11.14
N GLU A 106 14.79 -13.14 11.53
CA GLU A 106 16.13 -12.92 12.10
C GLU A 106 16.33 -13.65 13.43
N GLU A 107 15.30 -13.71 14.28
CA GLU A 107 15.35 -14.44 15.55
C GLU A 107 15.44 -15.96 15.31
N LEU A 108 14.65 -16.48 14.36
CA LEU A 108 14.72 -17.88 13.95
C LEU A 108 16.12 -18.21 13.42
N ALA A 109 16.63 -17.41 12.49
CA ALA A 109 17.95 -17.60 11.92
C ALA A 109 19.07 -17.54 12.99
N ARG A 110 18.92 -16.70 14.02
CA ARG A 110 19.86 -16.65 15.15
C ARG A 110 19.89 -17.95 15.93
N LYS A 111 18.74 -18.58 16.17
CA LYS A 111 18.63 -19.89 16.83
C LYS A 111 19.25 -21.01 16.00
N GLU A 112 19.26 -20.85 14.67
CA GLU A 112 19.86 -21.79 13.72
C GLU A 112 21.34 -21.50 13.41
N GLY A 113 21.99 -20.60 14.16
CA GLY A 113 23.42 -20.32 14.01
C GLY A 113 23.77 -19.43 12.81
N TRP A 114 22.80 -18.74 12.19
CA TRP A 114 23.05 -17.88 11.02
C TRP A 114 24.14 -16.83 11.26
N TYR A 115 24.24 -16.32 12.49
CA TYR A 115 25.18 -15.26 12.87
C TYR A 115 26.46 -15.79 13.54
N GLU A 116 26.67 -17.11 13.57
CA GLU A 116 27.93 -17.68 14.05
C GLU A 116 29.09 -17.30 13.12
N GLU A 117 30.28 -17.14 13.70
CA GLU A 117 31.47 -16.68 12.98
C GLU A 117 31.79 -17.57 11.76
N GLN A 118 31.62 -18.89 11.90
CA GLN A 118 31.81 -19.82 10.79
C GLN A 118 30.82 -19.54 9.63
N ALA A 119 29.52 -19.44 9.92
CA ALA A 119 28.49 -19.18 8.92
C ALA A 119 28.70 -17.83 8.23
N VAL A 120 29.09 -16.80 8.98
CA VAL A 120 29.42 -15.47 8.44
C VAL A 120 30.63 -15.55 7.51
N ASN A 121 31.70 -16.24 7.91
CA ASN A 121 32.90 -16.39 7.10
C ASN A 121 32.63 -17.18 5.81
N GLU A 122 31.78 -18.22 5.87
CA GLU A 122 31.34 -18.95 4.69
C GLU A 122 30.55 -18.06 3.71
N ARG A 123 29.64 -17.21 4.20
CA ARG A 123 28.90 -16.25 3.35
C ARG A 123 29.82 -15.20 2.73
N ARG A 124 30.75 -14.64 3.52
CA ARG A 124 31.77 -13.69 3.02
C ARG A 124 32.66 -14.33 1.96
N GLY A 125 33.06 -15.59 2.15
CA GLY A 125 33.81 -16.38 1.16
C GLY A 125 33.05 -16.60 -0.15
N LYS A 126 31.70 -16.57 -0.12
CA LYS A 126 30.81 -16.62 -1.29
C LYS A 126 30.47 -15.25 -1.88
N GLY A 127 31.12 -14.18 -1.41
CA GLY A 127 31.10 -12.86 -2.04
C GLY A 127 30.68 -11.72 -1.11
N ALA A 128 29.69 -11.92 -0.25
CA ALA A 128 29.23 -10.92 0.70
C ALA A 128 28.42 -11.55 1.83
N ASP A 129 28.40 -10.89 2.99
CA ASP A 129 27.44 -11.21 4.05
C ASP A 129 26.05 -10.61 3.71
N TYR A 130 24.99 -11.25 4.18
CA TYR A 130 23.61 -10.85 3.92
C TYR A 130 22.66 -11.35 5.01
N GLY A 131 21.51 -10.67 5.13
CA GLY A 131 20.46 -11.05 6.06
C GLY A 131 19.82 -12.39 5.73
N PRO A 132 19.16 -13.04 6.70
CA PRO A 132 18.63 -14.39 6.55
C PRO A 132 17.31 -14.45 5.79
N VAL A 133 16.65 -13.33 5.53
CA VAL A 133 15.27 -13.30 5.04
C VAL A 133 15.13 -12.54 3.73
N PHE A 134 14.31 -13.07 2.83
CA PHE A 134 13.90 -12.47 1.57
C PHE A 134 12.37 -12.33 1.55
N VAL A 135 11.86 -11.09 1.63
CA VAL A 135 10.42 -10.81 1.75
C VAL A 135 9.80 -10.55 0.38
N VAL A 136 8.79 -11.34 0.04
CA VAL A 136 7.94 -11.19 -1.14
C VAL A 136 6.60 -10.59 -0.71
N ALA A 137 6.25 -9.42 -1.25
CA ALA A 137 4.98 -8.75 -0.98
C ALA A 137 3.99 -8.87 -2.16
N GLY A 138 2.87 -9.55 -1.93
CA GLY A 138 1.75 -9.64 -2.86
C GLY A 138 0.79 -8.47 -2.74
N VAL A 139 0.58 -7.72 -3.83
CA VAL A 139 -0.32 -6.56 -3.87
C VAL A 139 -1.60 -6.94 -4.62
N HIS A 140 -2.74 -6.92 -3.93
CA HIS A 140 -4.03 -7.28 -4.53
C HIS A 140 -4.53 -6.21 -5.53
N ASP A 141 -5.32 -6.63 -6.51
CA ASP A 141 -5.99 -5.73 -7.47
C ASP A 141 -7.03 -4.81 -6.82
N ASP A 142 -7.25 -3.65 -7.43
CA ASP A 142 -8.22 -2.65 -6.94
C ASP A 142 -9.63 -3.23 -6.84
N GLY A 143 -10.05 -3.99 -7.85
CA GLY A 143 -11.36 -4.64 -7.88
C GLY A 143 -11.53 -5.68 -6.77
N VAL A 144 -10.45 -6.41 -6.42
CA VAL A 144 -10.44 -7.38 -5.33
C VAL A 144 -10.62 -6.66 -4.00
N ILE A 145 -9.83 -5.63 -3.74
CA ILE A 145 -9.94 -4.85 -2.50
C ILE A 145 -11.30 -4.19 -2.38
N ASN A 146 -11.84 -3.62 -3.46
CA ASN A 146 -13.15 -2.98 -3.45
C ASN A 146 -14.29 -3.96 -3.19
N LYS A 147 -14.22 -5.19 -3.73
CA LYS A 147 -15.21 -6.23 -3.44
C LYS A 147 -15.33 -6.49 -1.93
N TRP A 148 -14.21 -6.40 -1.20
CA TRP A 148 -14.14 -6.72 0.22
C TRP A 148 -14.36 -5.53 1.15
N LYS A 149 -13.77 -4.37 0.84
CA LYS A 149 -13.87 -3.16 1.67
C LYS A 149 -15.05 -2.26 1.28
N GLY A 150 -15.56 -2.41 0.06
CA GLY A 150 -16.65 -1.61 -0.48
C GLY A 150 -16.30 -0.13 -0.63
N VAL A 151 -17.36 0.66 -0.82
CA VAL A 151 -17.27 2.12 -0.94
C VAL A 151 -16.26 2.50 -2.03
N ASN A 152 -15.27 3.32 -1.69
CA ASN A 152 -14.27 3.85 -2.62
C ASN A 152 -12.89 3.25 -2.34
N TYR A 153 -12.80 2.20 -1.52
CA TYR A 153 -11.53 1.55 -1.25
C TYR A 153 -11.13 0.63 -2.41
N PRO A 154 -9.85 0.58 -2.80
CA PRO A 154 -8.75 1.31 -2.17
C PRO A 154 -8.70 2.79 -2.58
N ILE A 155 -8.22 3.66 -1.68
CA ILE A 155 -8.04 5.09 -1.97
C ILE A 155 -6.94 5.28 -3.02
N MET A 156 -5.84 4.54 -2.91
CA MET A 156 -4.76 4.48 -3.90
C MET A 156 -4.98 3.31 -4.85
N ASN A 157 -4.75 3.50 -6.14
CA ASN A 157 -4.84 2.39 -7.10
C ASN A 157 -3.66 1.43 -6.98
N ILE A 158 -3.71 0.28 -7.65
CA ILE A 158 -2.68 -0.76 -7.52
C ILE A 158 -1.29 -0.28 -7.89
N PHE A 159 -1.18 0.60 -8.88
CA PHE A 159 0.09 1.20 -9.28
C PHE A 159 0.69 2.00 -8.13
N GLU A 160 -0.08 2.95 -7.58
CA GLU A 160 0.35 3.79 -6.46
C GLU A 160 0.71 2.97 -5.22
N ARG A 161 -0.10 1.96 -4.89
CA ARG A 161 0.13 1.06 -3.75
C ARG A 161 1.41 0.25 -3.93
N GLY A 162 1.62 -0.31 -5.12
CA GLY A 162 2.84 -1.06 -5.41
C GLY A 162 4.10 -0.22 -5.38
N LEU A 163 4.04 1.05 -5.84
CA LEU A 163 5.15 1.99 -5.68
C LEU A 163 5.49 2.19 -4.20
N CYS A 164 4.50 2.39 -3.32
CA CYS A 164 4.76 2.50 -1.89
C CYS A 164 5.41 1.25 -1.29
N VAL A 165 4.96 0.06 -1.70
CA VAL A 165 5.51 -1.22 -1.22
C VAL A 165 6.95 -1.42 -1.72
N LEU A 166 7.24 -1.09 -2.98
CA LEU A 166 8.59 -1.21 -3.57
C LEU A 166 9.65 -0.40 -2.80
N GLN A 167 9.28 0.77 -2.28
CA GLN A 167 10.19 1.63 -1.50
C GLN A 167 10.35 1.20 -0.05
N CYS A 168 9.62 0.17 0.40
CA CYS A 168 9.77 -0.32 1.76
C CYS A 168 11.08 -1.11 1.88
N ARG A 169 11.99 -0.65 2.75
CA ARG A 169 13.29 -1.29 3.01
C ARG A 169 13.22 -2.79 3.33
N TYR A 170 12.11 -3.25 3.90
CA TYR A 170 11.93 -4.65 4.31
C TYR A 170 11.46 -5.56 3.16
N VAL A 171 11.14 -5.02 1.98
CA VAL A 171 10.60 -5.76 0.84
C VAL A 171 11.71 -6.03 -0.18
N ASN A 172 11.82 -7.28 -0.64
CA ASN A 172 12.80 -7.69 -1.64
C ASN A 172 12.18 -8.00 -3.01
N ALA A 173 10.89 -8.34 -3.03
CA ALA A 173 10.16 -8.53 -4.29
C ALA A 173 8.68 -8.14 -4.13
N VAL A 174 8.09 -7.68 -5.23
CA VAL A 174 6.66 -7.34 -5.30
C VAL A 174 5.97 -8.15 -6.38
N VAL A 175 4.82 -8.73 -6.03
CA VAL A 175 3.93 -9.41 -6.97
C VAL A 175 2.64 -8.61 -7.11
N PHE A 176 2.50 -7.93 -8.24
CA PHE A 176 1.26 -7.25 -8.62
C PHE A 176 0.18 -8.25 -9.04
N GLY A 177 -1.06 -7.98 -8.62
CA GLY A 177 -2.22 -8.82 -8.95
C GLY A 177 -2.33 -10.07 -8.06
N ALA A 178 -1.61 -10.12 -6.93
CA ALA A 178 -1.62 -11.28 -6.04
C ALA A 178 -3.07 -11.66 -5.63
N PRO A 179 -3.41 -12.96 -5.62
CA PRO A 179 -4.76 -13.41 -5.28
C PRO A 179 -5.11 -13.04 -3.84
N PHE A 180 -6.39 -12.85 -3.56
CA PHE A 180 -6.86 -12.57 -2.20
C PHE A 180 -6.70 -13.75 -1.24
N THR A 181 -6.79 -14.97 -1.77
CA THR A 181 -6.61 -16.21 -1.02
C THR A 181 -5.36 -16.88 -1.57
N PRO A 182 -4.26 -16.95 -0.79
CA PRO A 182 -3.01 -17.57 -1.24
C PRO A 182 -3.14 -19.09 -1.21
N THR A 183 -3.68 -19.65 -2.29
CA THR A 183 -3.85 -21.11 -2.45
C THR A 183 -2.51 -21.82 -2.51
N LYS A 184 -2.49 -23.13 -2.23
CA LYS A 184 -1.31 -23.99 -2.37
C LYS A 184 -0.77 -23.95 -3.79
N SER A 185 -1.63 -23.93 -4.82
CA SER A 185 -1.18 -23.86 -6.21
C SER A 185 -0.48 -22.54 -6.53
N TYR A 186 -0.96 -21.42 -5.97
CA TYR A 186 -0.30 -20.13 -6.08
C TYR A 186 1.05 -20.13 -5.36
N LEU A 187 1.09 -20.55 -4.10
CA LEU A 187 2.30 -20.51 -3.28
C LEU A 187 3.40 -21.45 -3.80
N THR A 188 3.03 -22.63 -4.29
CA THR A 188 4.01 -23.60 -4.83
C THR A 188 4.49 -23.23 -6.24
N SER A 189 3.84 -22.28 -6.92
CA SER A 189 4.24 -21.77 -8.24
C SER A 189 5.01 -20.45 -8.19
N LEU A 190 5.28 -19.92 -6.99
CA LEU A 190 6.09 -18.71 -6.82
C LEU A 190 7.47 -18.87 -7.50
N PRO A 191 8.01 -17.82 -8.15
CA PRO A 191 9.29 -17.90 -8.89
C PRO A 191 10.50 -18.34 -8.06
N TRP A 192 10.40 -18.24 -6.73
CA TRP A 192 11.46 -18.56 -5.79
C TRP A 192 11.25 -19.94 -5.10
N GLY A 193 10.25 -20.70 -5.54
CA GLY A 193 9.79 -21.91 -4.89
C GLY A 193 8.73 -21.63 -3.81
N THR A 194 8.28 -22.71 -3.16
CA THR A 194 7.33 -22.60 -2.05
C THR A 194 7.96 -21.78 -0.92
N PRO A 195 7.28 -20.73 -0.42
CA PRO A 195 7.82 -19.89 0.63
C PRO A 195 7.94 -20.68 1.93
N ASP A 196 8.98 -20.36 2.69
CA ASP A 196 9.26 -20.96 3.98
C ASP A 196 8.23 -20.54 5.05
N ALA A 197 7.62 -19.37 4.89
CA ALA A 197 6.55 -18.86 5.73
C ALA A 197 5.63 -17.90 4.97
N VAL A 198 4.35 -17.89 5.37
CA VAL A 198 3.36 -16.88 4.99
C VAL A 198 3.01 -16.09 6.25
N TYR A 199 3.32 -14.81 6.26
CA TYR A 199 3.06 -13.93 7.39
C TYR A 199 1.84 -13.06 7.14
N HIS A 200 1.01 -12.91 8.18
CA HIS A 200 -0.04 -11.91 8.21
C HIS A 200 -0.22 -11.36 9.64
N GLY A 201 -0.76 -10.15 9.77
CA GLY A 201 -1.12 -9.55 11.07
C GLY A 201 -2.42 -10.14 11.65
N PRO A 202 -2.85 -9.69 12.84
CA PRO A 202 -4.07 -10.17 13.48
C PRO A 202 -5.26 -9.77 12.61
N THR A 203 -5.98 -10.76 12.13
CA THR A 203 -7.07 -10.53 11.20
C THR A 203 -8.36 -10.35 11.95
N SER A 204 -8.69 -9.10 12.22
CA SER A 204 -10.09 -8.72 12.46
C SER A 204 -10.85 -8.77 11.13
N PHE A 205 -10.83 -9.91 10.44
CA PHE A 205 -11.47 -10.03 9.13
C PHE A 205 -12.99 -9.84 9.33
N MET A 206 -13.54 -8.85 8.62
CA MET A 206 -14.37 -9.07 7.42
C MET A 206 -15.38 -10.20 7.64
N PRO A 207 -16.69 -9.98 7.41
CA PRO A 207 -17.78 -10.90 7.76
C PRO A 207 -17.77 -12.16 6.88
N PHE A 208 -16.73 -12.96 7.02
CA PHE A 208 -16.56 -14.26 6.41
C PHE A 208 -16.86 -15.33 7.44
N THR A 209 -17.45 -16.41 6.93
CA THR A 209 -17.55 -17.69 7.62
C THR A 209 -16.24 -18.47 7.61
N ASP A 210 -15.31 -18.16 6.69
CA ASP A 210 -14.16 -19.00 6.36
C ASP A 210 -12.82 -18.23 6.35
N ASP A 211 -11.77 -18.90 6.80
CA ASP A 211 -10.40 -18.38 6.94
C ASP A 211 -9.64 -18.39 5.61
N VAL A 212 -9.25 -17.21 5.11
CA VAL A 212 -8.53 -17.05 3.84
C VAL A 212 -7.11 -17.62 3.84
N TYR A 213 -6.52 -17.88 5.01
CA TYR A 213 -5.20 -18.49 5.15
C TYR A 213 -5.27 -19.98 5.51
N THR A 214 -6.40 -20.64 5.26
CA THR A 214 -6.58 -22.08 5.52
C THR A 214 -5.51 -22.94 4.86
N GLU A 215 -5.20 -22.73 3.58
CA GLU A 215 -4.20 -23.55 2.87
C GLU A 215 -2.76 -23.33 3.39
N PRO A 216 -2.26 -22.10 3.61
CA PRO A 216 -1.00 -21.86 4.32
C PRO A 216 -0.91 -22.52 5.69
N LYS A 217 -2.01 -22.52 6.45
CA LYS A 217 -2.10 -23.20 7.76
C LYS A 217 -2.00 -24.71 7.61
N GLN A 218 -2.70 -25.31 6.64
CA GLN A 218 -2.60 -26.74 6.34
C GLN A 218 -1.20 -27.16 5.85
N MET A 219 -0.50 -26.26 5.14
CA MET A 219 0.88 -26.46 4.73
C MET A 219 1.89 -26.30 5.88
N GLY A 220 1.47 -25.82 7.06
CA GLY A 220 2.34 -25.59 8.21
C GLY A 220 3.27 -24.38 8.08
N ILE A 221 3.01 -23.48 7.12
CA ILE A 221 3.86 -22.32 6.82
C ILE A 221 3.23 -20.99 7.24
N TYR A 222 1.98 -20.97 7.71
CA TYR A 222 1.36 -19.75 8.24
C TYR A 222 2.01 -19.30 9.55
N ARG A 223 2.33 -18.02 9.63
CA ARG A 223 2.83 -17.32 10.82
C ARG A 223 2.03 -16.05 11.04
N GLU A 224 1.75 -15.74 12.29
CA GLU A 224 1.03 -14.53 12.67
C GLU A 224 1.98 -13.57 13.37
N ILE A 225 2.00 -12.31 12.93
CA ILE A 225 2.56 -11.21 13.71
C ILE A 225 1.45 -10.70 14.62
N GLY A 226 1.71 -10.68 15.93
CA GLY A 226 0.75 -10.20 16.91
C GLY A 226 0.49 -8.69 16.83
N HIS A 227 -0.30 -8.19 17.78
CA HIS A 227 -0.60 -6.78 17.93
C HIS A 227 0.66 -5.92 18.08
N HIS A 228 0.67 -4.75 17.46
CA HIS A 228 1.81 -3.82 17.51
C HIS A 228 1.38 -2.35 17.60
N GLU A 229 2.26 -1.48 18.09
CA GLU A 229 1.99 -0.07 18.42
C GLU A 229 1.26 0.73 17.31
N PHE A 230 1.56 0.44 16.04
CA PHE A 230 1.01 1.16 14.89
C PHE A 230 -0.17 0.46 14.17
N GLU A 231 -0.74 -0.59 14.73
CA GLU A 231 -1.76 -1.40 14.03
C GLU A 231 -3.04 -0.62 13.69
N ASP A 232 -3.38 0.36 14.53
CA ASP A 232 -4.52 1.26 14.31
C ASP A 232 -4.27 2.27 13.19
N VAL A 233 -3.02 2.46 12.74
CA VAL A 233 -2.67 3.40 11.67
C VAL A 233 -2.88 2.73 10.31
N ASN A 234 -4.14 2.45 9.98
CA ASN A 234 -4.56 1.86 8.71
C ASN A 234 -5.39 2.85 7.86
N ALA A 235 -5.67 2.48 6.61
CA ALA A 235 -6.42 3.32 5.67
C ALA A 235 -7.75 3.84 6.24
N GLY A 236 -8.50 3.01 6.98
CA GLY A 236 -9.76 3.38 7.59
C GLY A 236 -9.59 4.49 8.62
N THR A 237 -8.65 4.32 9.55
CA THR A 237 -8.34 5.33 10.58
C THR A 237 -7.80 6.62 9.97
N ILE A 238 -6.95 6.54 8.94
CA ILE A 238 -6.42 7.72 8.24
C ILE A 238 -7.56 8.51 7.60
N VAL A 239 -8.44 7.84 6.84
CA VAL A 239 -9.60 8.48 6.21
C VAL A 239 -10.51 9.11 7.27
N GLN A 240 -10.81 8.41 8.36
CA GLN A 240 -11.62 8.95 9.46
C GLN A 240 -11.00 10.21 10.08
N ARG A 241 -9.68 10.22 10.34
CA ARG A 241 -8.97 11.39 10.87
C ARG A 241 -9.05 12.59 9.92
N ILE A 242 -8.91 12.36 8.61
CA ILE A 242 -9.03 13.41 7.59
C ILE A 242 -10.46 13.97 7.54
N MET A 243 -11.48 13.10 7.53
CA MET A 243 -12.88 13.53 7.51
C MET A 243 -13.24 14.35 8.76
N LYS A 244 -12.87 13.88 9.96
CA LYS A 244 -13.08 14.62 11.21
C LYS A 244 -12.44 16.02 11.16
N SER A 245 -11.23 16.12 10.61
CA SER A 245 -10.52 17.39 10.47
C SER A 245 -11.21 18.34 9.48
N ARG A 246 -11.73 17.79 8.38
CA ARG A 246 -12.53 18.54 7.39
C ARG A 246 -13.82 19.08 8.00
N ASP A 247 -14.56 18.26 8.75
CA ASP A 247 -15.83 18.67 9.35
C ASP A 247 -15.63 19.84 10.34
N LEU A 248 -14.56 19.78 11.15
CA LEU A 248 -14.16 20.87 12.03
C LEU A 248 -13.76 22.15 11.27
N TYR A 249 -13.12 22.00 10.11
CA TYR A 249 -12.80 23.14 9.26
C TYR A 249 -14.06 23.78 8.67
N GLU A 250 -14.96 22.98 8.09
CA GLU A 250 -16.22 23.48 7.49
C GLU A 250 -17.11 24.16 8.53
N ALA A 251 -17.22 23.59 9.75
CA ALA A 251 -17.96 24.21 10.85
C ALA A 251 -17.39 25.59 11.25
N ARG A 252 -16.05 25.73 11.30
CA ARG A 252 -15.40 27.01 11.57
C ARG A 252 -15.64 28.03 10.47
N GLN A 253 -15.58 27.61 9.20
CA GLN A 253 -15.86 28.52 8.08
C GLN A 253 -17.32 28.98 8.07
N LYS A 254 -18.26 28.08 8.37
CA LYS A 254 -19.67 28.44 8.50
C LYS A 254 -19.90 29.45 9.62
N ALA A 255 -19.30 29.25 10.80
CA ALA A 255 -19.39 30.19 11.92
C ALA A 255 -18.78 31.55 11.59
N LYS A 256 -17.63 31.58 10.90
CA LYS A 256 -17.01 32.83 10.43
C LYS A 256 -17.87 33.56 9.40
N GLY A 257 -18.45 32.85 8.44
CA GLY A 257 -19.38 33.41 7.46
C GLY A 257 -20.59 34.05 8.14
N MET A 258 -21.27 33.31 9.03
CA MET A 258 -22.41 33.82 9.80
C MET A 258 -22.04 35.08 10.62
N LYS A 259 -20.83 35.13 11.20
CA LYS A 259 -20.37 36.31 11.94
C LYS A 259 -20.15 37.50 11.00
N ALA A 260 -19.53 37.28 9.84
CA ALA A 260 -19.32 38.34 8.85
C ALA A 260 -20.64 38.91 8.32
N ASP A 261 -21.64 38.05 8.09
CA ASP A 261 -22.98 38.46 7.66
C ASP A 261 -23.69 39.31 8.74
N LEU A 262 -23.59 38.90 10.01
CA LEU A 262 -24.13 39.67 11.15
C LEU A 262 -23.45 41.03 11.30
N GLU A 263 -22.12 41.10 11.19
CA GLU A 263 -21.36 42.36 11.24
C GLU A 263 -21.71 43.28 10.05
N ALA A 264 -21.93 42.73 8.86
CA ALA A 264 -22.37 43.49 7.69
C ALA A 264 -23.80 44.05 7.87
N ALA A 265 -24.72 43.24 8.38
CA ALA A 265 -26.09 43.67 8.68
C ALA A 265 -26.12 44.76 9.76
N HIS A 266 -25.28 44.66 10.80
CA HIS A 266 -25.15 45.70 11.83
C HIS A 266 -24.65 47.02 11.22
N ARG A 267 -23.56 46.98 10.43
CA ARG A 267 -23.04 48.16 9.74
C ARG A 267 -24.06 48.81 8.81
N GLN A 268 -24.82 48.00 8.07
CA GLN A 268 -25.85 48.52 7.17
C GLN A 268 -26.97 49.21 7.95
N ARG A 269 -27.37 48.66 9.11
CA ARG A 269 -28.35 49.29 9.99
C ARG A 269 -27.86 50.61 10.56
N GLU A 270 -26.61 50.67 11.03
CA GLU A 270 -26.01 51.91 11.54
C GLU A 270 -25.99 53.02 10.48
N LEU A 271 -25.63 52.70 9.24
CA LEU A 271 -25.66 53.65 8.12
C LEU A 271 -27.06 54.19 7.84
N LEU A 272 -28.09 53.32 7.85
CA LEU A 272 -29.48 53.73 7.67
C LEU A 272 -29.97 54.64 8.80
N GLU A 273 -29.61 54.34 10.04
CA GLU A 273 -29.95 55.16 11.21
C GLU A 273 -29.23 56.52 11.21
N GLU A 274 -28.01 56.61 10.68
CA GLU A 274 -27.31 57.88 10.46
C GLU A 274 -27.92 58.71 9.32
N GLU A 275 -28.26 58.08 8.19
CA GLU A 275 -28.96 58.76 7.10
C GLU A 275 -30.31 59.33 7.55
N GLN A 276 -31.06 58.57 8.34
CA GLN A 276 -32.35 59.00 8.85
C GLN A 276 -32.20 60.19 9.81
N ARG A 277 -31.22 60.15 10.73
CA ARG A 277 -30.90 61.28 11.60
C ARG A 277 -30.48 62.54 10.84
N ARG A 278 -29.72 62.40 9.74
CA ARG A 278 -29.36 63.55 8.88
C ARG A 278 -30.60 64.15 8.20
N LYS A 279 -31.50 63.32 7.67
CA LYS A 279 -32.75 63.79 7.04
C LYS A 279 -33.67 64.48 8.04
N GLU A 280 -33.76 63.98 9.27
CA GLU A 280 -34.55 64.62 10.33
C GLU A 280 -33.96 65.95 10.82
N ALA A 281 -32.64 66.14 10.72
CA ALA A 281 -31.97 67.39 11.07
C ALA A 281 -32.03 68.47 9.96
N GLU A 282 -32.38 68.08 8.73
CA GLU A 282 -32.55 68.99 7.58
C GLU A 282 -34.01 69.48 7.40
N LEU A 283 -34.94 68.99 8.23
CA LEU A 283 -36.35 69.40 8.32
C LEU A 283 -36.58 70.43 9.44
#